data_AF-A0A222ENZ6-F1
#
_entry.id   AF-A0A222ENZ6-F1
#
_cell.length_a   1.000
_cell.length_b   1.000
_cell.length_c   1.000
_cell.angle_alpha   90.00
_cell.angle_beta   90.00
_cell.angle_gamma   90.00
#
_symmetry.space_group_name_H-M   'P 1'
#
loop_
_entity.id
_entity.type
_entity.pdbx_description
1 polymer ?
#
loop_
_entity_poly.entity_id
_entity_poly.type
_entity_poly.pdbx_seq_one_letter_code
_entity_poly.pdbx_strand_id
1 'polypeptide(L)'
;MKNKIPYISIGIDPSGMGTTGIVLRTYNYNYPKKWHDQLYCTNPIEAFELIKLWIKEKMSNFYLDNIEIKTVAVELLHQGIEKHKEVKATRELIGLLRYYFKFKFCGHLPHHKDKEDISKAILKHGKKNEHWIHAEAVLNSHFCEEKKSLTVEKFDWSKITYGDKKNR
;
A
#
# COMPACT_ATOMS: atom_id res chain seq x y z
N MET A 1 1.41 8.04 32.19
CA MET A 1 1.28 8.09 30.71
C MET A 1 0.12 7.19 30.33
N LYS A 2 -0.86 7.64 29.54
CA LYS A 2 -1.95 6.76 29.08
C LYS A 2 -1.33 5.64 28.25
N ASN A 3 -1.52 4.37 28.65
CA ASN A 3 -1.15 3.21 27.83
C ASN A 3 -1.87 3.34 26.49
N LYS A 4 -1.15 3.78 25.45
CA LYS A 4 -1.73 3.91 24.12
C LYS A 4 -2.00 2.50 23.61
N ILE A 5 -3.22 2.28 23.10
CA ILE A 5 -3.63 0.98 22.56
C ILE A 5 -2.67 0.62 21.41
N PRO A 6 -2.11 -0.61 21.39
CA PRO A 6 -1.32 -1.09 20.29
C PRO A 6 -2.14 -1.14 19.00
N TYR A 7 -1.57 -0.64 17.92
CA TYR A 7 -2.23 -0.64 16.61
C TYR A 7 -1.24 -0.99 15.51
N ILE A 8 -1.78 -1.36 14.35
CA ILE A 8 -1.00 -1.59 13.14
C ILE A 8 -1.37 -0.61 12.04
N SER A 9 -0.43 -0.35 11.17
CA SER A 9 -0.65 0.38 9.92
C SER A 9 -0.03 -0.38 8.78
N ILE A 10 -0.68 -0.32 7.63
CA ILE A 10 -0.36 -1.15 6.47
C ILE A 10 -0.08 -0.23 5.28
N GLY A 11 1.01 -0.49 4.56
CA GLY A 11 1.32 0.11 3.27
C GLY A 11 1.09 -0.90 2.15
N ILE A 12 0.51 -0.47 1.04
CA ILE A 12 0.24 -1.32 -0.13
C ILE A 12 0.68 -0.56 -1.40
N ASP A 13 1.53 -1.20 -2.19
CA ASP A 13 1.81 -0.87 -3.60
C ASP A 13 0.98 -1.83 -4.46
N PRO A 14 -0.24 -1.45 -4.88
CA PRO A 14 -1.20 -2.41 -5.41
C PRO A 14 -0.93 -2.72 -6.87
N SER A 15 -0.98 -4.01 -7.20
CA SER A 15 -1.14 -4.50 -8.56
C SER A 15 -2.30 -5.49 -8.60
N GLY A 16 -3.35 -5.16 -9.36
CA GLY A 16 -4.48 -6.08 -9.54
C GLY A 16 -4.14 -7.28 -10.45
N MET A 17 -2.98 -7.26 -11.10
CA MET A 17 -2.44 -8.37 -11.87
C MET A 17 -0.92 -8.21 -11.98
N GLY A 18 -0.17 -9.12 -11.39
CA GLY A 18 1.27 -9.02 -11.19
C GLY A 18 1.63 -9.00 -9.72
N THR A 19 2.63 -8.20 -9.35
CA THR A 19 3.18 -8.19 -7.99
C THR A 19 2.63 -7.02 -7.18
N THR A 20 1.95 -7.30 -6.07
CA THR A 20 1.55 -6.32 -5.06
C THR A 20 2.60 -6.28 -3.95
N GLY A 21 3.11 -5.10 -3.62
CA GLY A 21 3.94 -4.89 -2.45
C GLY A 21 3.09 -4.65 -1.21
N ILE A 22 3.46 -5.24 -0.08
CA ILE A 22 2.76 -5.02 1.19
C ILE A 22 3.74 -4.88 2.35
N VAL A 23 3.43 -3.96 3.27
CA VAL A 23 4.18 -3.73 4.51
C VAL A 23 3.20 -3.56 5.66
N LEU A 24 3.51 -4.15 6.81
CA LEU A 24 2.76 -3.97 8.06
C LEU A 24 3.72 -3.56 9.16
N ARG A 25 3.36 -2.51 9.90
CA ARG A 25 4.14 -2.00 11.02
C ARG A 25 3.29 -1.85 12.27
N THR A 26 3.84 -2.23 13.41
CA THR A 26 3.18 -2.05 14.71
C THR A 26 3.62 -0.76 15.40
N TYR A 27 2.70 -0.20 16.18
CA TYR A 27 2.88 1.02 16.94
C TYR A 27 2.33 0.84 18.35
N ASN A 28 2.91 1.59 19.29
CA ASN A 28 2.64 1.44 20.74
C ASN A 28 2.80 -0.01 21.24
N TYR A 29 3.63 -0.79 20.56
CA TYR A 29 4.03 -2.13 20.98
C TYR A 29 5.39 -2.00 21.68
N ASN A 30 5.62 -2.73 22.79
CA ASN A 30 6.90 -2.67 23.53
C ASN A 30 8.12 -2.88 22.62
N TYR A 31 7.94 -3.64 21.53
CA TYR A 31 8.91 -3.83 20.46
C TYR A 31 8.22 -3.65 19.10
N PRO A 32 8.30 -2.48 18.45
CA PRO A 32 7.74 -2.28 17.12
C PRO A 32 8.27 -3.31 16.14
N LYS A 33 7.35 -4.04 15.49
CA LYS A 33 7.66 -5.06 14.50
C LYS A 33 7.27 -4.55 13.12
N LYS A 34 8.00 -5.00 12.12
CA LYS A 34 7.73 -4.75 10.70
C LYS A 34 7.74 -6.07 9.96
N TRP A 35 6.73 -6.27 9.11
CA TRP A 35 6.70 -7.34 8.12
C TRP A 35 6.52 -6.72 6.75
N HIS A 36 7.06 -7.37 5.73
CA HIS A 36 6.91 -6.93 4.35
C HIS A 36 6.95 -8.14 3.43
N ASP A 37 6.28 -8.04 2.29
CA ASP A 37 6.18 -9.12 1.32
C ASP A 37 5.82 -8.61 -0.07
N GLN A 38 5.91 -9.49 -1.06
CA GLN A 38 5.51 -9.24 -2.44
C GLN A 38 4.61 -10.38 -2.91
N LEU A 39 3.33 -10.07 -3.11
CA LEU A 39 2.28 -11.02 -3.41
C LEU A 39 2.03 -11.05 -4.92
N TYR A 40 2.33 -12.18 -5.55
CA TYR A 40 2.02 -12.36 -6.96
C TYR A 40 0.56 -12.79 -7.14
N CYS A 41 -0.12 -12.20 -8.12
CA CYS A 41 -1.51 -12.49 -8.42
C CYS A 41 -1.77 -12.40 -9.93
N THR A 42 -2.82 -13.08 -10.38
CA THR A 42 -3.26 -13.09 -11.78
C THR A 42 -4.49 -12.25 -12.03
N ASN A 43 -5.21 -11.87 -10.97
CA ASN A 43 -6.43 -11.07 -11.04
C ASN A 43 -6.70 -10.30 -9.73
N PRO A 44 -7.59 -9.29 -9.76
CA PRO A 44 -7.80 -8.39 -8.61
C PRO A 44 -8.42 -9.06 -7.39
N ILE A 45 -9.28 -10.07 -7.59
CA ILE A 45 -9.94 -10.79 -6.51
C ILE A 45 -8.91 -11.64 -5.77
N GLU A 46 -8.06 -12.35 -6.51
CA GLU A 46 -6.95 -13.11 -5.94
C GLU A 46 -6.00 -12.20 -5.17
N ALA A 47 -5.61 -11.06 -5.75
CA ALA A 47 -4.77 -10.07 -5.07
C ALA A 47 -5.38 -9.63 -3.72
N PHE A 48 -6.68 -9.33 -3.72
CA PHE A 48 -7.41 -8.91 -2.53
C PHE A 48 -7.46 -10.00 -1.45
N GLU A 49 -7.74 -11.25 -1.83
CA GLU A 49 -7.77 -12.36 -0.87
C GLU A 49 -6.38 -12.69 -0.32
N LEU A 50 -5.32 -12.64 -1.14
CA LEU A 50 -3.94 -12.80 -0.69
C LEU A 50 -3.53 -11.73 0.32
N ILE A 51 -3.88 -10.47 0.07
CA ILE A 51 -3.65 -9.36 1.02
C ILE A 51 -4.35 -9.63 2.35
N LYS A 52 -5.63 -10.03 2.33
CA LYS A 52 -6.41 -10.34 3.53
C LYS A 52 -5.80 -11.49 4.33
N LEU A 53 -5.44 -12.57 3.64
CA LEU A 53 -4.82 -13.74 4.25
C LEU A 53 -3.49 -13.37 4.90
N TRP A 54 -2.62 -12.67 4.16
CA TRP A 54 -1.33 -12.23 4.66
C TRP A 54 -1.45 -11.35 5.91
N ILE A 55 -2.38 -10.38 5.90
CA ILE A 55 -2.65 -9.53 7.06
C ILE A 55 -3.11 -10.39 8.25
N LYS A 56 -4.07 -11.30 8.04
CA LYS A 56 -4.59 -12.18 9.08
C LYS A 56 -3.49 -13.03 9.71
N GLU A 57 -2.61 -13.61 8.89
CA GLU A 57 -1.46 -14.40 9.36
C GLU A 57 -0.47 -13.58 10.19
N LYS A 58 -0.16 -12.35 9.76
CA LYS A 58 0.72 -11.49 10.56
C LYS A 58 0.03 -11.04 11.84
N MET A 59 -1.28 -10.85 11.79
CA MET A 59 -2.08 -10.53 12.97
C MET A 59 -2.17 -11.68 13.98
N SER A 60 -2.22 -12.94 13.55
CA SER A 60 -2.21 -14.08 14.48
C SER A 60 -0.89 -14.27 15.22
N ASN A 61 0.18 -13.62 14.79
CA ASN A 61 1.47 -13.64 15.50
C ASN A 61 1.52 -12.67 16.68
N PHE A 62 0.44 -11.93 16.96
CA PHE A 62 0.34 -11.06 18.11
C PHE A 62 -0.32 -11.78 19.28
N TYR A 63 0.31 -11.72 20.45
CA TYR A 63 -0.22 -12.23 21.72
C TYR A 63 -1.30 -11.31 22.35
N LEU A 64 -1.93 -10.44 21.55
CA LEU A 64 -2.91 -9.47 22.02
C LEU A 64 -4.23 -9.66 21.28
N ASP A 65 -5.29 -9.93 22.03
CA ASP A 65 -6.63 -10.19 21.50
C ASP A 65 -7.27 -8.97 20.81
N ASN A 66 -6.65 -7.78 20.90
CA ASN A 66 -7.24 -6.51 20.48
C ASN A 66 -6.24 -5.56 19.77
N ILE A 67 -5.61 -6.02 18.68
CA ILE A 67 -4.84 -5.12 17.81
C ILE A 67 -5.75 -4.55 16.73
N GLU A 68 -5.86 -3.22 16.73
CA GLU A 68 -6.60 -2.50 15.72
C GLU A 68 -5.74 -2.17 14.49
N ILE A 69 -6.29 -2.36 13.29
CA ILE A 69 -5.78 -1.69 12.08
C ILE A 69 -6.17 -0.22 12.16
N LYS A 70 -5.21 0.68 12.32
CA LYS A 70 -5.45 2.12 12.33
C LYS A 70 -5.60 2.66 10.91
N THR A 71 -4.70 2.25 10.02
CA THR A 71 -4.57 2.82 8.67
C THR A 71 -4.14 1.75 7.66
N VAL A 72 -4.67 1.86 6.45
CA VAL A 72 -4.21 1.16 5.24
C VAL A 72 -3.91 2.21 4.17
N ALA A 73 -2.63 2.55 4.02
CA ALA A 73 -2.13 3.49 3.03
C ALA A 73 -1.85 2.74 1.71
N VAL A 74 -2.49 3.16 0.63
CA VAL A 74 -2.46 2.46 -0.66
C VAL A 74 -2.00 3.42 -1.75
N GLU A 75 -0.99 3.04 -2.53
CA GLU A 75 -0.62 3.81 -3.71
C GLU A 75 -1.74 3.78 -4.75
N LEU A 76 -2.06 4.96 -5.27
CA LEU A 76 -3.01 5.15 -6.35
C LEU A 76 -2.25 5.19 -7.67
N LEU A 77 -2.96 4.89 -8.75
CA LEU A 77 -2.37 4.78 -10.08
C LEU A 77 -1.70 6.08 -10.54
N HIS A 78 -0.61 5.92 -11.29
CA HIS A 78 0.08 7.03 -11.95
C HIS A 78 -0.75 7.57 -13.13
N GLN A 79 -0.53 8.83 -13.50
CA GLN A 79 -0.92 9.35 -14.82
C GLN A 79 0.10 8.91 -15.88
N GLY A 80 0.27 7.59 -16.07
CA GLY A 80 1.24 6.99 -16.98
C GLY A 80 0.60 6.19 -18.12
N ILE A 81 1.39 5.87 -19.14
CA ILE A 81 0.98 4.93 -20.21
C ILE A 81 1.10 3.51 -19.64
N GLU A 82 0.03 3.04 -19.01
CA GLU A 82 -0.11 1.66 -18.55
C GLU A 82 -1.03 0.87 -19.48
N LYS A 83 -0.86 -0.46 -19.55
CA LYS A 83 -1.79 -1.28 -20.34
C LYS A 83 -3.17 -1.20 -19.71
N HIS A 84 -4.19 -0.93 -20.51
CA HIS A 84 -5.58 -0.79 -20.05
C HIS A 84 -6.05 -1.96 -19.15
N LYS A 85 -5.61 -3.20 -19.42
CA LYS A 85 -5.96 -4.36 -18.59
C LYS A 85 -5.34 -4.31 -17.18
N GLU A 86 -4.07 -3.93 -17.06
CA GLU A 86 -3.35 -3.80 -15.78
C GLU A 86 -3.95 -2.65 -14.97
N VAL A 87 -4.22 -1.50 -15.62
CA VAL A 87 -4.92 -0.36 -15.02
C VAL A 87 -6.26 -0.77 -14.45
N LYS A 88 -7.12 -1.40 -15.28
CA LYS A 88 -8.46 -1.83 -14.86
C LYS A 88 -8.38 -2.79 -13.67
N ALA A 89 -7.47 -3.76 -13.72
CA ALA A 89 -7.27 -4.72 -12.64
C ALA A 89 -6.88 -4.02 -11.32
N THR A 90 -5.89 -3.13 -11.36
CA THR A 90 -5.46 -2.38 -10.17
C THR A 90 -6.57 -1.46 -9.63
N ARG A 91 -7.40 -0.87 -10.49
CA ARG A 91 -8.58 -0.09 -10.08
C ARG A 91 -9.59 -0.95 -9.31
N GLU A 92 -9.88 -2.14 -9.82
CA GLU A 92 -10.78 -3.08 -9.15
C GLU A 92 -10.23 -3.46 -7.77
N LEU A 93 -8.94 -3.77 -7.67
CA LEU A 93 -8.28 -4.05 -6.39
C LEU A 93 -8.38 -2.87 -5.41
N ILE A 94 -8.08 -1.64 -5.85
CA ILE A 94 -8.22 -0.44 -5.03
C ILE A 94 -9.67 -0.26 -4.54
N GLY A 95 -10.65 -0.51 -5.41
CA GLY A 95 -12.08 -0.49 -5.05
C GLY A 95 -12.43 -1.48 -3.95
N LEU A 96 -11.96 -2.73 -4.07
CA LEU A 96 -12.15 -3.78 -3.06
C LEU A 96 -11.51 -3.39 -1.72
N LEU A 97 -10.26 -2.91 -1.74
CA LEU A 97 -9.54 -2.46 -0.54
C LEU A 97 -10.27 -1.31 0.16
N ARG A 98 -10.73 -0.32 -0.60
CA ARG A 98 -11.50 0.81 -0.07
C ARG A 98 -12.82 0.37 0.55
N TYR A 99 -13.54 -0.54 -0.11
CA TYR A 99 -14.80 -1.07 0.41
C TYR A 99 -14.60 -1.84 1.72
N TYR A 100 -13.56 -2.66 1.79
CA TYR A 100 -13.26 -3.51 2.95
C TYR A 100 -12.75 -2.72 4.16
N PHE A 101 -11.76 -1.83 3.95
CA PHE A 101 -11.13 -1.07 5.03
C PHE A 101 -11.87 0.21 5.40
N LYS A 102 -12.80 0.67 4.57
CA LYS A 102 -13.68 1.83 4.84
C LYS A 102 -12.88 3.06 5.26
N PHE A 103 -13.14 3.60 6.46
CA PHE A 103 -12.51 4.81 6.99
C PHE A 103 -11.01 4.64 7.29
N LYS A 104 -10.49 3.42 7.29
CA LYS A 104 -9.07 3.12 7.49
C LYS A 104 -8.27 3.22 6.20
N PHE A 105 -8.93 3.23 5.04
CA PHE A 105 -8.29 3.34 3.75
C PHE A 105 -7.81 4.77 3.48
N CYS A 106 -6.56 4.92 3.07
CA CYS A 106 -5.97 6.19 2.65
C CYS A 106 -5.24 6.00 1.31
N GLY A 107 -5.72 6.64 0.25
CA GLY A 107 -5.07 6.56 -1.07
C GLY A 107 -4.01 7.64 -1.24
N HIS A 108 -2.82 7.28 -1.71
CA HIS A 108 -1.68 8.21 -1.91
C HIS A 108 -1.27 8.29 -3.36
N LEU A 109 -0.99 9.49 -3.87
CA LEU A 109 -0.47 9.62 -5.22
C LEU A 109 1.01 9.25 -5.26
N PRO A 110 1.51 8.70 -6.38
CA PRO A 110 2.91 8.25 -6.47
C PRO A 110 3.94 9.35 -6.19
N HIS A 111 3.61 10.60 -6.49
CA HIS A 111 4.49 11.75 -6.28
C HIS A 111 4.55 12.20 -4.80
N HIS A 112 3.72 11.64 -3.92
CA HIS A 112 3.83 11.84 -2.48
C HIS A 112 5.06 11.12 -1.88
N LYS A 113 5.70 10.22 -2.65
CA LYS A 113 6.87 9.45 -2.22
C LYS A 113 8.17 10.16 -2.56
N ASP A 114 9.16 10.03 -1.68
CA ASP A 114 10.52 10.50 -1.95
C ASP A 114 11.25 9.53 -2.90
N LYS A 115 11.50 9.99 -4.13
CA LYS A 115 12.14 9.20 -5.18
C LYS A 115 13.60 8.86 -4.87
N GLU A 116 14.31 9.74 -4.17
CA GLU A 116 15.71 9.50 -3.82
C GLU A 116 15.81 8.40 -2.76
N ASP A 117 14.95 8.45 -1.75
CA ASP A 117 14.93 7.45 -0.68
C ASP A 117 14.51 6.07 -1.20
N ILE A 118 13.52 6.02 -2.09
CA ILE A 118 13.16 4.79 -2.79
C ILE A 118 14.36 4.25 -3.58
N SER A 119 15.04 5.10 -4.36
CA SER A 119 16.17 4.67 -5.17
C SER A 119 17.32 4.11 -4.32
N LYS A 120 17.63 4.78 -3.20
CA LYS A 120 18.61 4.30 -2.21
C LYS A 120 18.19 2.96 -1.59
N ALA A 121 16.91 2.80 -1.25
CA ALA A 121 16.39 1.56 -0.68
C ALA A 121 16.45 0.41 -1.71
N ILE A 122 16.11 0.66 -2.97
CA ILE A 122 16.21 -0.33 -4.05
C ILE A 122 17.66 -0.74 -4.29
N LEU A 123 18.60 0.20 -4.29
CA LEU A 123 20.04 -0.12 -4.40
C LEU A 123 20.52 -1.00 -3.25
N LYS A 124 20.07 -0.71 -2.03
CA LYS A 124 20.45 -1.46 -0.82
C LYS A 124 19.86 -2.87 -0.76
N HIS A 125 18.59 -3.01 -1.12
CA HIS A 125 17.84 -4.27 -0.96
C HIS A 125 17.71 -5.07 -2.26
N GLY A 126 18.09 -4.48 -3.39
CA GLY A 126 18.01 -5.08 -4.72
C GLY A 126 16.66 -4.83 -5.42
N LYS A 127 16.69 -4.73 -6.75
CA LYS A 127 15.51 -4.43 -7.58
C LYS A 127 14.36 -5.43 -7.42
N LYS A 128 14.66 -6.69 -7.15
CA LYS A 128 13.63 -7.73 -6.93
C LYS A 128 12.70 -7.46 -5.75
N ASN A 129 12.99 -6.45 -4.94
CA ASN A 129 12.28 -6.05 -3.72
C ASN A 129 11.51 -4.73 -3.90
N GLU A 130 11.45 -4.17 -5.11
CA GLU A 130 10.94 -2.81 -5.36
C GLU A 130 9.50 -2.60 -4.87
N HIS A 131 8.63 -3.61 -4.97
CA HIS A 131 7.21 -3.43 -4.63
C HIS A 131 6.99 -3.22 -3.13
N TRP A 132 7.63 -4.03 -2.27
CA TRP A 132 7.48 -3.80 -0.83
C TRP A 132 8.18 -2.51 -0.38
N ILE A 133 9.25 -2.09 -1.06
CA ILE A 133 9.92 -0.81 -0.82
C ILE A 133 8.97 0.35 -1.17
N HIS A 134 8.26 0.26 -2.30
CA HIS A 134 7.22 1.23 -2.65
C HIS A 134 6.08 1.25 -1.64
N ALA A 135 5.60 0.08 -1.20
CA ALA A 135 4.58 -0.02 -0.15
C ALA A 135 5.04 0.63 1.17
N GLU A 136 6.32 0.45 1.56
CA GLU A 136 6.90 1.13 2.73
C GLU A 136 6.96 2.65 2.53
N ALA A 137 7.37 3.10 1.35
CA ALA A 137 7.44 4.53 1.03
C ALA A 137 6.06 5.20 1.12
N VAL A 138 5.00 4.56 0.60
CA VAL A 138 3.61 5.04 0.73
C VAL A 138 3.20 5.21 2.19
N LEU A 139 3.49 4.20 3.01
CA LEU A 139 3.16 4.24 4.43
C LEU A 139 3.93 5.35 5.16
N ASN A 140 5.20 5.56 4.83
CA ASN A 140 6.01 6.63 5.41
C ASN A 140 5.53 8.01 4.96
N SER A 141 5.17 8.19 3.68
CA SER A 141 4.57 9.42 3.16
C SER A 141 3.29 9.78 3.92
N HIS A 142 2.42 8.80 4.17
CA HIS A 142 1.21 9.01 4.96
C HIS A 142 1.49 9.59 6.35
N PHE A 143 2.46 9.05 7.08
CA PHE A 143 2.80 9.57 8.41
C PHE A 143 3.45 10.95 8.36
N CYS A 144 4.23 11.23 7.33
CA CYS A 144 4.78 12.56 7.10
C CYS A 144 3.67 13.59 6.85
N GLU A 145 2.65 13.24 6.07
CA GLU A 145 1.48 14.08 5.80
C GLU A 145 0.60 14.28 7.03
N GLU A 146 0.29 13.21 7.79
CA GLU A 146 -0.45 13.29 9.06
C GLU A 146 0.25 14.25 10.03
N LYS A 147 1.58 14.14 10.17
CA LYS A 147 2.37 15.02 11.05
C LYS A 147 2.30 16.49 10.62
N LYS A 148 2.18 16.75 9.32
CA LYS A 148 2.09 18.10 8.73
C LYS A 148 0.65 18.62 8.62
N SER A 149 -0.35 17.84 9.07
CA SER A 149 -1.78 18.17 8.90
C SER A 149 -2.19 18.43 7.44
N LEU A 150 -1.54 17.75 6.49
CA LEU A 150 -1.87 17.84 5.07
C LEU A 150 -3.02 16.89 4.76
N THR A 151 -4.04 17.38 4.06
CA THR A 151 -5.13 16.53 3.55
C THR A 151 -4.63 15.68 2.40
N VAL A 152 -4.68 14.36 2.59
CA VAL A 152 -4.46 13.37 1.52
C VAL A 152 -5.43 13.67 0.37
N GLU A 153 -4.90 13.94 -0.82
CA GLU A 153 -5.72 14.35 -1.97
C GLU A 153 -6.78 13.29 -2.32
N LYS A 154 -8.00 13.76 -2.61
CA LYS A 154 -9.05 12.88 -3.16
C LYS A 154 -8.70 12.58 -4.61
N PHE A 155 -8.43 11.32 -4.91
CA PHE A 155 -8.15 10.85 -6.27
C PHE A 155 -9.35 11.08 -7.19
N ASP A 156 -9.11 11.79 -8.30
CA ASP A 156 -10.08 11.99 -9.37
C ASP A 156 -9.84 10.98 -10.50
N TRP A 157 -10.71 9.97 -10.57
CA TRP A 157 -10.64 8.88 -11.55
C TRP A 157 -10.83 9.32 -13.01
N SER A 158 -11.33 10.54 -13.25
CA SER A 158 -11.57 11.05 -14.61
C SER A 158 -10.29 11.52 -15.31
N LYS A 159 -9.19 11.72 -14.57
CA LYS A 159 -7.93 12.29 -15.08
C LYS A 159 -6.94 11.27 -15.63
N ILE A 160 -7.28 9.98 -15.67
CA ILE A 160 -6.39 8.93 -16.21
C ILE A 160 -6.54 8.85 -17.73
N THR A 161 -5.43 9.05 -18.46
CA THR A 161 -5.35 8.86 -19.91
C THR A 161 -4.96 7.42 -20.25
N TYR A 162 -5.74 6.74 -21.08
CA TYR A 162 -5.39 5.42 -21.63
C TYR A 162 -4.57 5.57 -22.90
N GLY A 163 -3.54 4.74 -23.07
CA GLY A 163 -2.76 4.68 -24.30
C GLY A 163 -2.57 3.24 -24.76
N ASP A 164 -2.87 2.97 -26.03
CA ASP A 164 -2.36 1.78 -26.71
C ASP A 164 -0.89 2.03 -27.07
N LYS A 165 -0.02 1.04 -26.86
CA LYS A 165 1.30 1.01 -27.52
C LYS A 165 1.09 0.84 -29.02
N LYS A 166 0.75 1.93 -29.71
CA LYS A 166 0.93 2.06 -31.15
C LYS A 166 1.67 3.37 -31.41
N ASN A 167 2.87 3.21 -31.94
CA ASN A 167 3.78 4.21 -32.52
C ASN A 167 4.75 4.89 -31.54
N ARG A 168 5.85 4.20 -31.25
CA ARG A 168 7.19 4.79 -31.32
C ARG A 168 8.06 3.89 -32.18
#